data_AF-A0A081DE98-F1
#
_entry.id   AF-A0A081DE98-F1
#
_cell.length_a   1.000
_cell.length_b   1.000
_cell.length_c   1.000
_cell.angle_alpha   90.00
_cell.angle_beta   90.00
_cell.angle_gamma   90.00
#
_symmetry.space_group_name_H-M   'P 1'
#
loop_
_entity.id
_entity.type
_entity.pdbx_description
1 polymer ?
#
loop_
_entity_poly.entity_id
_entity_poly.type
_entity_poly.pdbx_seq_one_letter_code
_entity_poly.pdbx_strand_id
1 'polypeptide(L)'
;MNASLSAGTPYRLFIRGDRSIDLTISDTPNDTKLITTGELKLNDAIQTFDASLSTGDFVFAGNPYQAKVDVGAMIFDMATRTQEDMNPNFMYVWNPQAGTRGAYRAYDFRDSTSTPTDGEVAGELQPGQSMFLQILNDADTDVPSVTFKESYKVSGSNLTSTFSVPQGFLTLDVYNSNSTALDGLKINFDLNGLDIVDSFDLLKIENLDENISIINNSNRLAIESRSNPTDGTIIPLEIKRFNDGNYDFKTRLSGVNNLNTYLYDAHTNQYHLIAADVMTTISLNFDITVPSTVTLDRFSIYFSNVTLSELDVVRLILLQCIRIR
;
A
#
# COMPACT_ATOMS: atom_id res chain seq x y z
N MET A 1 4.61 22.41 15.90
CA MET A 1 5.62 22.08 16.93
C MET A 1 6.96 22.26 16.24
N ASN A 2 7.73 23.31 16.53
CA ASN A 2 9.06 23.47 15.93
C ASN A 2 10.05 22.69 16.79
N ALA A 3 9.92 21.37 16.80
CA ALA A 3 10.91 20.50 17.41
C ALA A 3 11.96 20.18 16.34
N SER A 4 13.21 20.57 16.58
CA SER A 4 14.33 20.17 15.73
C SER A 4 14.59 18.68 15.96
N LEU A 5 14.34 17.86 14.94
CA LEU A 5 14.70 16.45 14.93
C LEU A 5 16.14 16.32 14.42
N SER A 6 16.92 15.43 15.04
CA SER A 6 18.28 15.12 14.61
C SER A 6 18.33 13.73 13.98
N ALA A 7 19.05 13.60 12.85
CA ALA A 7 19.24 12.31 12.19
C ALA A 7 19.93 11.32 13.14
N GLY A 8 19.41 10.08 13.19
CA GLY A 8 19.90 9.02 14.07
C GLY A 8 19.40 9.11 15.52
N THR A 9 18.89 10.27 15.96
CA THR A 9 18.24 10.38 17.26
C THR A 9 16.83 9.81 17.17
N PRO A 10 16.47 8.80 17.97
CA PRO A 10 15.15 8.21 17.89
C PRO A 10 14.11 8.99 18.70
N TYR A 11 12.89 9.05 18.19
CA TYR A 11 11.76 9.70 18.84
C TYR A 11 10.53 8.81 18.77
N ARG A 12 9.84 8.59 19.89
CA ARG A 12 8.51 7.99 19.89
C ARG A 12 7.46 9.09 19.96
N LEU A 13 6.87 9.42 18.82
CA LEU A 13 5.89 10.49 18.71
C LEU A 13 4.47 9.94 18.85
N PHE A 14 3.67 10.60 19.70
CA PHE A 14 2.22 10.37 19.76
C PHE A 14 1.50 11.59 19.21
N ILE A 15 0.86 11.42 18.06
CA ILE A 15 0.16 12.47 17.34
C ILE A 15 -1.32 12.38 17.73
N ARG A 16 -1.86 13.46 18.31
CA ARG A 16 -3.24 13.52 18.82
C ARG A 16 -4.24 14.18 17.88
N GLY A 17 -3.82 14.50 16.65
CA GLY A 17 -4.57 15.31 15.71
C GLY A 17 -4.15 16.78 15.73
N ASP A 18 -4.90 17.62 15.03
CA ASP A 18 -4.69 19.06 14.99
C ASP A 18 -4.98 19.69 16.35
N ARG A 19 -4.23 20.74 16.66
CA ARG A 19 -4.39 21.56 17.87
C ARG A 19 -5.58 22.49 17.81
N SER A 20 -6.23 22.64 16.64
CA SER A 20 -7.45 23.43 16.49
C SER A 20 -8.69 22.73 17.06
N ILE A 21 -8.62 21.42 17.33
CA ILE A 21 -9.73 20.62 17.85
C ILE A 21 -9.89 20.81 19.37
N ASP A 22 -11.11 21.11 19.80
CA ASP A 22 -11.46 21.18 21.22
C ASP A 22 -11.71 19.77 21.78
N LEU A 23 -10.82 19.32 22.67
CA LEU A 23 -10.86 18.01 23.30
C LEU A 23 -11.98 17.84 24.34
N THR A 24 -12.73 18.90 24.65
CA THR A 24 -13.85 18.86 25.61
C THR A 24 -15.19 18.53 24.97
N ILE A 25 -15.24 18.50 23.64
CA ILE A 25 -16.42 18.15 22.86
C ILE A 25 -16.11 16.96 21.94
N SER A 26 -17.14 16.23 21.52
CA SER A 26 -17.02 15.17 20.52
C SER A 26 -16.93 15.78 19.12
N ASP A 27 -15.81 16.45 18.82
CA ASP A 27 -15.54 17.05 17.52
C ASP A 27 -14.90 16.03 16.56
N THR A 28 -15.10 16.26 15.26
CA THR A 28 -14.66 15.33 14.22
C THR A 28 -13.16 15.51 13.97
N PRO A 29 -12.33 14.45 14.01
CA PRO A 29 -10.90 14.58 13.73
C PRO A 29 -10.64 15.15 12.35
N ASN A 30 -9.64 16.03 12.24
CA ASN A 30 -9.17 16.56 10.96
C ASN A 30 -7.77 15.99 10.62
N ASP A 31 -7.38 16.11 9.36
CA ASP A 31 -6.13 15.53 8.88
C ASP A 31 -4.90 16.26 9.46
N THR A 32 -3.91 15.51 9.94
CA THR A 32 -2.68 16.04 10.55
C THR A 32 -1.47 15.57 9.76
N LYS A 33 -0.91 16.46 8.94
CA LYS A 33 0.31 16.20 8.19
C LYS A 33 1.53 16.75 8.92
N LEU A 34 2.51 15.89 9.17
CA LEU A 34 3.81 16.29 9.68
C LEU A 34 4.82 16.30 8.52
N ILE A 35 5.60 17.37 8.43
CA ILE A 35 6.66 17.52 7.43
C ILE A 35 7.98 17.68 8.19
N THR A 36 8.96 16.86 7.83
CA THR A 36 10.33 16.95 8.34
C THR A 36 11.25 17.25 7.17
N THR A 37 12.04 18.31 7.29
CA THR A 37 13.09 18.67 6.33
C THR A 37 14.45 18.63 7.03
N GLY A 38 15.50 18.34 6.28
CA GLY A 38 16.85 18.26 6.81
C GLY A 38 17.85 17.85 5.74
N GLU A 39 19.12 17.86 6.13
CA GLU A 39 20.23 17.41 5.27
C GLU A 39 20.40 15.89 5.38
N LEU A 40 20.85 15.27 4.29
CA LEU A 40 21.14 13.84 4.26
C LEU A 40 22.35 13.53 5.14
N LYS A 41 22.21 12.55 6.04
CA LYS A 41 23.38 11.96 6.70
C LYS A 41 24.15 11.12 5.68
N LEU A 42 25.41 11.50 5.47
CA LEU A 42 26.37 10.80 4.64
C LEU A 42 27.50 10.26 5.52
N ASN A 43 28.11 9.17 5.06
CA ASN A 43 29.15 8.40 5.76
C ASN A 43 28.62 7.61 6.96
N ASP A 44 29.46 6.73 7.48
CA ASP A 44 29.18 5.91 8.65
C ASP A 44 28.74 6.77 9.85
N ALA A 45 27.81 6.24 10.64
CA ALA A 45 27.26 6.90 11.81
C ALA A 45 27.32 5.97 13.03
N ILE A 46 27.88 6.45 14.13
CA ILE A 46 27.97 5.72 15.39
C ILE A 46 26.99 6.34 16.38
N GLN A 47 26.19 5.50 17.02
CA GLN A 47 25.32 5.86 18.14
C GLN A 47 25.87 5.20 19.40
N THR A 48 26.29 6.01 20.36
CA THR A 48 26.77 5.57 21.68
C THR A 48 25.67 5.81 22.71
N PHE A 49 25.54 4.89 23.66
CA PHE A 49 24.53 4.95 24.70
C PHE A 49 25.15 5.22 26.08
N ASP A 50 24.30 5.31 27.10
CA ASP A 50 24.76 5.55 28.46
C ASP A 50 25.54 4.33 28.97
N ALA A 51 26.74 4.55 29.50
CA ALA A 51 27.62 3.51 30.04
C ALA A 51 27.10 2.92 31.38
N SER A 52 26.00 3.43 31.93
CA SER A 52 25.34 2.87 33.11
C SER A 52 24.29 1.81 32.80
N LEU A 53 24.02 1.53 31.51
CA LEU A 53 23.04 0.53 31.08
C LEU A 53 23.57 -0.88 31.35
N SER A 54 22.78 -1.68 32.06
CA SER A 54 23.16 -3.03 32.47
C SER A 54 22.63 -4.10 31.52
N THR A 55 23.19 -5.32 31.63
CA THR A 55 22.65 -6.50 30.93
C THR A 55 21.14 -6.66 31.19
N GLY A 56 20.37 -6.76 30.10
CA GLY A 56 18.91 -6.84 30.12
C GLY A 56 18.20 -5.54 29.79
N ASP A 57 18.87 -4.38 29.92
CA ASP A 57 18.34 -3.08 29.53
C ASP A 57 18.20 -2.95 28.00
N PHE A 58 17.49 -1.91 27.55
CA PHE A 58 17.27 -1.62 26.14
C PHE A 58 17.82 -0.27 25.75
N VAL A 59 18.48 -0.23 24.59
CA VAL A 59 18.84 1.02 23.90
C VAL A 59 17.81 1.32 22.82
N PHE A 60 17.59 2.61 22.56
CA PHE A 60 16.75 3.07 21.47
C PHE A 60 17.67 3.65 20.40
N ALA A 61 17.65 3.10 19.19
CA ALA A 61 18.50 3.50 18.08
C ALA A 61 17.66 3.93 16.87
N GLY A 62 17.98 5.08 16.27
CA GLY A 62 17.27 5.60 15.10
C GLY A 62 18.01 5.32 13.81
N ASN A 63 17.32 5.05 12.70
CA ASN A 63 17.99 5.02 11.39
C ASN A 63 18.50 6.43 11.04
N PRO A 64 19.83 6.64 10.90
CA PRO A 64 20.36 7.96 10.57
C PRO A 64 20.21 8.31 9.09
N TYR A 65 19.94 7.32 8.24
CA TYR A 65 19.93 7.47 6.80
C TYR A 65 18.53 7.65 6.24
N GLN A 66 18.46 8.38 5.13
CA GLN A 66 17.27 8.41 4.28
C GLN A 66 17.27 7.22 3.30
N ALA A 67 17.54 6.02 3.84
CA ALA A 67 17.62 4.74 3.15
C ALA A 67 17.34 3.60 4.13
N LYS A 68 16.88 2.44 3.64
CA LYS A 68 16.71 1.24 4.48
C LYS A 68 18.07 0.73 4.95
N VAL A 69 18.15 0.25 6.19
CA VAL A 69 19.35 -0.36 6.75
C VAL A 69 19.05 -1.82 7.07
N ASP A 70 19.91 -2.73 6.61
CA ASP A 70 19.87 -4.14 7.01
C ASP A 70 20.41 -4.26 8.44
N VAL A 71 19.50 -4.49 9.39
CA VAL A 71 19.86 -4.59 10.81
C VAL A 71 20.57 -5.90 11.08
N GLY A 72 20.26 -6.97 10.34
CA GLY A 72 20.99 -8.23 10.45
C GLY A 72 22.44 -8.08 10.02
N ALA A 73 22.70 -7.48 8.85
CA ALA A 73 24.07 -7.22 8.39
C ALA A 73 24.83 -6.28 9.32
N MET A 74 24.12 -5.30 9.91
CA MET A 74 24.69 -4.48 10.97
C MET A 74 25.13 -5.38 12.13
N ILE A 75 24.20 -6.18 12.67
CA ILE A 75 24.32 -6.89 13.95
C ILE A 75 25.18 -8.18 13.92
N PHE A 76 25.25 -8.88 12.78
CA PHE A 76 26.01 -10.14 12.64
C PHE A 76 27.44 -9.97 12.10
N ASP A 77 27.90 -8.74 11.83
CA ASP A 77 29.24 -8.51 11.31
C ASP A 77 30.32 -8.70 12.40
N MET A 78 30.60 -9.97 12.70
CA MET A 78 31.65 -10.42 13.63
C MET A 78 33.06 -10.02 13.14
N ALA A 79 33.23 -9.68 11.87
CA ALA A 79 34.52 -9.29 11.30
C ALA A 79 34.88 -7.83 11.65
N THR A 80 33.90 -6.99 11.99
CA THR A 80 34.15 -5.55 12.22
C THR A 80 33.66 -5.00 13.56
N ARG A 81 33.11 -5.84 14.46
CA ARG A 81 32.66 -5.47 15.82
C ARG A 81 31.86 -4.16 15.85
N THR A 82 30.87 -4.04 14.97
CA THR A 82 30.11 -2.80 14.80
C THR A 82 29.05 -2.55 15.87
N GLN A 83 28.85 -3.48 16.80
CA GLN A 83 28.18 -3.20 18.08
C GLN A 83 29.05 -3.68 19.22
N GLU A 84 29.02 -2.90 20.28
CA GLU A 84 29.45 -3.36 21.59
C GLU A 84 28.20 -3.59 22.45
N ASP A 85 28.23 -4.68 23.22
CA ASP A 85 27.27 -5.00 24.27
C ASP A 85 25.84 -5.37 23.84
N MET A 86 25.51 -5.31 22.55
CA MET A 86 24.16 -5.62 22.02
C MET A 86 23.88 -7.12 21.90
N ASN A 87 22.62 -7.52 22.13
CA ASN A 87 22.10 -8.84 21.79
C ASN A 87 21.93 -8.96 20.28
N PRO A 88 22.64 -9.89 19.61
CA PRO A 88 22.62 -9.92 18.16
C PRO A 88 21.39 -10.61 17.55
N ASN A 89 20.57 -11.25 18.37
CA ASN A 89 19.54 -12.17 17.86
C ASN A 89 18.19 -11.51 17.65
N PHE A 90 17.93 -10.37 18.29
CA PHE A 90 16.60 -9.80 18.36
C PHE A 90 16.61 -8.29 18.19
N MET A 91 15.56 -7.78 17.55
CA MET A 91 15.20 -6.37 17.63
C MET A 91 13.73 -6.20 17.95
N TYR A 92 13.38 -5.06 18.54
CA TYR A 92 12.01 -4.60 18.61
C TYR A 92 11.81 -3.35 17.78
N VAL A 93 10.66 -3.26 17.11
CA VAL A 93 10.20 -2.04 16.46
C VAL A 93 8.81 -1.67 16.96
N TRP A 94 8.51 -0.38 16.96
CA TRP A 94 7.15 0.10 17.20
C TRP A 94 6.41 0.18 15.86
N ASN A 95 5.38 -0.65 15.68
CA ASN A 95 4.49 -0.55 14.52
C ASN A 95 3.27 0.33 14.90
N PRO A 96 3.12 1.54 14.33
CA PRO A 96 1.97 2.40 14.61
C PRO A 96 0.64 1.89 14.04
N GLN A 97 0.68 1.02 13.01
CA GLN A 97 -0.52 0.43 12.40
C GLN A 97 -1.03 -0.81 13.14
N ALA A 98 -0.24 -1.33 14.08
CA ALA A 98 -0.62 -2.51 14.82
C ALA A 98 -1.65 -2.21 15.92
N GLY A 99 -2.79 -2.91 15.91
CA GLY A 99 -3.86 -2.68 16.88
C GLY A 99 -4.46 -1.27 16.79
N THR A 100 -5.11 -0.79 17.85
CA THR A 100 -5.82 0.52 17.82
C THR A 100 -4.91 1.73 18.04
N ARG A 101 -3.74 1.54 18.68
CA ARG A 101 -2.84 2.65 19.09
C ARG A 101 -1.37 2.35 18.81
N GLY A 102 -1.08 1.41 17.94
CA GLY A 102 0.26 0.86 17.74
C GLY A 102 0.62 -0.23 18.75
N ALA A 103 1.59 -1.06 18.37
CA ALA A 103 2.11 -2.12 19.22
C ALA A 103 3.57 -2.43 18.88
N TYR A 104 4.27 -3.04 19.83
CA TYR A 104 5.61 -3.55 19.60
C TYR A 104 5.59 -4.83 18.76
N ARG A 105 6.62 -4.99 17.95
CA ARG A 105 6.93 -6.20 17.17
C ARG A 105 8.33 -6.64 17.51
N ALA A 106 8.50 -7.91 17.85
CA ALA A 106 9.81 -8.53 17.94
C ALA A 106 10.17 -9.11 16.58
N TYR A 107 11.46 -9.09 16.24
CA TYR A 107 12.02 -9.79 15.10
C TYR A 107 13.18 -10.66 15.57
N ASP A 108 13.17 -11.93 15.17
CA ASP A 108 14.21 -12.92 15.42
C ASP A 108 15.03 -13.08 14.14
N PHE A 109 16.30 -12.70 14.19
CA PHE A 109 17.16 -12.78 13.02
C PHE A 109 17.70 -14.20 12.76
N ARG A 110 17.56 -15.13 13.71
CA ARG A 110 18.11 -16.49 13.58
C ARG A 110 17.30 -17.33 12.60
N ASP A 111 16.00 -17.08 12.53
CA ASP A 111 15.06 -17.73 11.61
C ASP A 111 14.29 -16.74 10.72
N SER A 112 14.62 -15.45 10.81
CA SER A 112 14.01 -14.36 10.03
C SER A 112 12.50 -14.26 10.22
N THR A 113 12.03 -14.35 11.46
CA THR A 113 10.59 -14.30 11.80
C THR A 113 10.23 -13.10 12.67
N SER A 114 9.00 -12.60 12.52
CA SER A 114 8.41 -11.63 13.44
C SER A 114 7.48 -12.29 14.45
N THR A 115 7.36 -11.68 15.64
CA THR A 115 6.35 -12.03 16.64
C THR A 115 5.51 -10.80 17.00
N PRO A 116 4.18 -10.84 16.80
CA PRO A 116 3.42 -11.87 16.09
C PRO A 116 3.89 -12.06 14.63
N THR A 117 3.64 -13.25 14.07
CA THR A 117 4.05 -13.60 12.70
C THR A 117 3.09 -12.99 11.68
N ASP A 118 3.35 -11.74 11.33
CA ASP A 118 2.49 -10.92 10.47
C ASP A 118 3.20 -10.40 9.20
N GLY A 119 4.53 -10.58 9.09
CA GLY A 119 5.31 -10.13 7.94
C GLY A 119 5.45 -8.61 7.82
N GLU A 120 5.06 -7.86 8.86
CA GLU A 120 5.15 -6.39 8.86
C GLU A 120 6.57 -5.88 9.15
N VAL A 121 7.42 -6.75 9.71
CA VAL A 121 8.81 -6.48 10.11
C VAL A 121 9.72 -7.53 9.49
N ALA A 122 10.75 -7.09 8.77
CA ALA A 122 11.58 -7.95 7.93
C ALA A 122 13.09 -7.81 8.21
N GLY A 123 13.48 -7.48 9.45
CA GLY A 123 14.90 -7.32 9.81
C GLY A 123 15.59 -6.10 9.19
N GLU A 124 14.84 -5.23 8.52
CA GLU A 124 15.32 -3.96 7.96
C GLU A 124 14.73 -2.79 8.76
N LEU A 125 15.52 -1.73 8.94
CA LEU A 125 15.08 -0.48 9.54
C LEU A 125 14.80 0.54 8.44
N GLN A 126 13.53 0.96 8.31
CA GLN A 126 13.12 1.91 7.27
C GLN A 126 13.63 3.33 7.55
N PRO A 127 13.67 4.22 6.56
CA PRO A 127 13.93 5.62 6.84
C PRO A 127 12.87 6.22 7.77
N GLY A 128 13.33 7.00 8.75
CA GLY A 128 12.45 7.57 9.77
C GLY A 128 11.94 6.57 10.82
N GLN A 129 12.36 5.31 10.77
CA GLN A 129 12.10 4.33 11.82
C GLN A 129 13.25 4.25 12.84
N SER A 130 12.91 3.68 13.98
CA SER A 130 13.81 3.41 15.10
C SER A 130 13.50 2.05 15.68
N MET A 131 14.47 1.46 16.37
CA MET A 131 14.38 0.14 16.95
C MET A 131 14.93 0.12 18.37
N PHE A 132 14.51 -0.87 19.13
CA PHE A 132 15.07 -1.18 20.43
C PHE A 132 15.94 -2.44 20.32
N LEU A 133 17.13 -2.37 20.90
CA LEU A 133 18.06 -3.49 21.04
C LEU A 133 18.33 -3.72 22.52
N GLN A 134 18.50 -4.98 22.92
CA GLN A 134 18.76 -5.35 24.30
C GLN A 134 20.27 -5.43 24.56
N ILE A 135 20.72 -5.00 25.74
CA ILE A 135 22.09 -5.22 26.22
C ILE A 135 22.26 -6.67 26.68
N LEU A 136 23.27 -7.38 26.16
CA LEU A 136 23.56 -8.79 26.49
C LEU A 136 24.83 -8.97 27.32
N ASN A 137 25.83 -8.12 27.11
CA ASN A 137 27.08 -8.16 27.86
C ASN A 137 27.39 -6.72 28.29
N ASP A 138 27.52 -6.48 29.58
CA ASP A 138 27.97 -5.19 30.14
C ASP A 138 29.04 -5.45 31.20
N ALA A 139 29.76 -6.58 31.07
CA ALA A 139 30.80 -6.97 32.03
C ALA A 139 32.12 -6.22 31.80
N ASP A 140 32.14 -5.31 30.82
CA ASP A 140 33.27 -4.51 30.34
C ASP A 140 33.11 -3.05 30.84
N THR A 141 34.17 -2.25 30.76
CA THR A 141 34.10 -0.78 30.87
C THR A 141 33.72 -0.07 29.55
N ASP A 142 33.53 -0.83 28.48
CA ASP A 142 33.15 -0.34 27.16
C ASP A 142 31.76 0.29 27.15
N VAL A 143 31.56 1.24 26.23
CA VAL A 143 30.30 1.97 26.13
C VAL A 143 29.41 1.27 25.09
N PRO A 144 28.18 0.87 25.45
CA PRO A 144 27.27 0.24 24.51
C PRO A 144 27.07 1.12 23.28
N SER A 145 27.20 0.54 22.09
CA SER A 145 27.15 1.32 20.86
C SER A 145 26.68 0.52 19.65
N VAL A 146 26.19 1.23 18.64
CA VAL A 146 25.75 0.70 17.36
C VAL A 146 26.34 1.54 16.22
N THR A 147 26.99 0.88 15.28
CA THR A 147 27.58 1.52 14.09
C THR A 147 26.76 1.21 12.85
N PHE A 148 26.16 2.25 12.28
CA PHE A 148 25.50 2.25 10.98
C PHE A 148 26.55 2.54 9.91
N LYS A 149 26.97 1.53 9.16
CA LYS A 149 27.82 1.75 7.98
C LYS A 149 26.99 2.04 6.75
N GLU A 150 27.54 2.84 5.85
CA GLU A 150 26.99 3.06 4.50
C GLU A 150 26.77 1.73 3.75
N SER A 151 27.64 0.74 3.97
CA SER A 151 27.56 -0.59 3.35
C SER A 151 26.36 -1.42 3.80
N TYR A 152 25.70 -1.06 4.90
CA TYR A 152 24.49 -1.75 5.39
C TYR A 152 23.21 -1.16 4.78
N LYS A 153 23.31 -0.14 3.92
CA LYS A 153 22.14 0.39 3.20
C LYS A 153 21.64 -0.63 2.18
N VAL A 154 20.33 -0.88 2.20
CA VAL A 154 19.67 -1.79 1.26
C VAL A 154 19.08 -0.98 0.11
N SER A 155 19.37 -1.39 -1.12
CA SER A 155 18.74 -0.84 -2.32
C SER A 155 17.30 -1.34 -2.46
N GLY A 156 16.33 -0.43 -2.61
CA GLY A 156 14.93 -0.77 -2.91
C GLY A 156 13.94 0.23 -2.32
N SER A 157 12.78 0.38 -2.98
CA SER A 157 11.72 1.33 -2.62
C SER A 157 10.54 0.70 -1.87
N ASN A 158 10.59 -0.61 -1.57
CA ASN A 158 9.56 -1.27 -0.77
C ASN A 158 9.71 -0.82 0.69
N LEU A 159 9.04 0.28 1.03
CA LEU A 159 8.83 0.74 2.39
C LEU A 159 7.72 -0.09 3.04
N THR A 160 7.80 -0.34 4.35
CA THR A 160 6.64 -0.87 5.11
C THR A 160 5.45 0.06 4.86
N SER A 161 4.29 -0.48 4.47
CA SER A 161 3.15 0.35 4.10
C SER A 161 2.72 1.22 5.27
N THR A 162 3.05 2.51 5.25
CA THR A 162 2.53 3.49 6.22
C THR A 162 1.28 4.19 5.70
N PHE A 163 0.93 3.94 4.43
CA PHE A 163 -0.30 4.40 3.81
C PHE A 163 -1.43 3.42 4.11
N SER A 164 -2.64 3.95 4.33
CA SER A 164 -3.87 3.15 4.40
C SER A 164 -3.93 2.27 3.15
N VAL A 165 -3.92 0.95 3.35
CA VAL A 165 -4.21 0.03 2.25
C VAL A 165 -5.73 -0.03 2.15
N PRO A 166 -6.31 0.37 1.01
CA PRO A 166 -7.75 0.29 0.86
C PRO A 166 -8.20 -1.17 0.96
N GLN A 167 -9.34 -1.41 1.62
CA GLN A 167 -9.83 -2.76 1.92
C GLN A 167 -10.13 -3.56 0.64
N GLY A 168 -10.48 -2.86 -0.43
CA GLY A 168 -10.52 -3.40 -1.78
C GLY A 168 -10.11 -2.36 -2.82
N PHE A 169 -9.89 -2.80 -4.04
CA PHE A 169 -9.63 -1.90 -5.16
C PHE A 169 -10.03 -2.51 -6.49
N LEU A 170 -10.29 -1.65 -7.47
CA LEU A 170 -10.36 -1.97 -8.89
C LEU A 170 -9.41 -1.03 -9.64
N THR A 171 -8.47 -1.58 -10.42
CA THR A 171 -7.74 -0.82 -11.44
C THR A 171 -8.27 -1.18 -12.81
N LEU A 172 -8.25 -0.20 -13.72
CA LEU A 172 -8.52 -0.40 -15.15
C LEU A 172 -7.49 0.42 -15.93
N ASP A 173 -6.64 -0.28 -16.67
CA ASP A 173 -5.61 0.29 -17.51
C ASP A 173 -5.93 0.01 -18.98
N VAL A 174 -5.82 1.03 -19.83
CA VAL A 174 -6.08 0.94 -21.27
C VAL A 174 -4.76 0.80 -22.02
N TYR A 175 -4.68 -0.22 -22.87
CA TYR A 175 -3.53 -0.48 -23.73
C TYR A 175 -3.94 -0.44 -25.21
N ASN A 176 -3.04 -0.02 -26.09
CA ASN A 176 -3.20 -0.23 -27.53
C ASN A 176 -2.80 -1.67 -27.93
N SER A 177 -3.00 -2.01 -29.20
CA SER A 177 -2.63 -3.30 -29.79
C SER A 177 -1.14 -3.66 -29.70
N ASN A 178 -0.26 -2.68 -29.46
CA ASN A 178 1.18 -2.88 -29.26
C ASN A 178 1.56 -3.07 -27.79
N SER A 179 0.58 -3.23 -26.90
CA SER A 179 0.78 -3.30 -25.44
C SER A 179 1.43 -2.04 -24.83
N THR A 180 1.26 -0.87 -25.44
CA THR A 180 1.61 0.41 -24.81
C THR A 180 0.46 0.85 -23.91
N ALA A 181 0.75 1.15 -22.64
CA ALA A 181 -0.22 1.75 -21.72
C ALA A 181 -0.52 3.19 -22.14
N LEU A 182 -1.80 3.55 -22.24
CA LEU A 182 -2.26 4.85 -22.72
C LEU A 182 -2.82 5.72 -21.58
N ASP A 183 -3.74 5.14 -20.79
CA ASP A 183 -4.37 5.81 -19.67
C ASP A 183 -4.98 4.78 -18.71
N GLY A 184 -5.49 5.22 -17.56
CA GLY A 184 -6.16 4.33 -16.61
C GLY A 184 -6.84 5.05 -15.46
N LEU A 185 -7.50 4.26 -14.62
CA LEU A 185 -8.18 4.71 -13.41
C LEU A 185 -8.05 3.71 -12.27
N LYS A 186 -8.28 4.19 -11.05
CA LYS A 186 -8.34 3.36 -9.85
C LYS A 186 -9.55 3.71 -9.00
N ILE A 187 -10.24 2.69 -8.50
CA ILE A 187 -11.29 2.81 -7.51
C ILE A 187 -10.80 2.09 -6.25
N ASN A 188 -10.77 2.78 -5.12
CA ASN A 188 -10.51 2.20 -3.81
C ASN A 188 -11.85 1.98 -3.10
N PHE A 189 -11.99 0.84 -2.43
CA PHE A 189 -13.16 0.50 -1.65
C PHE A 189 -12.78 0.40 -0.17
N ASP A 190 -13.50 1.13 0.66
CA ASP A 190 -13.30 1.15 2.11
C ASP A 190 -14.65 1.10 2.84
N LEU A 191 -14.71 0.41 3.98
CA LEU A 191 -15.94 0.32 4.79
C LEU A 191 -16.49 1.69 5.21
N ASN A 192 -15.60 2.66 5.44
CA ASN A 192 -15.95 4.03 5.82
C ASN A 192 -15.70 5.04 4.67
N GLY A 193 -15.52 4.57 3.44
CA GLY A 193 -15.40 5.45 2.28
C GLY A 193 -16.68 6.24 2.05
N LEU A 194 -16.57 7.41 1.43
CA LEU A 194 -17.71 8.27 1.12
C LEU A 194 -17.95 8.28 -0.38
N ASP A 195 -19.22 8.22 -0.80
CA ASP A 195 -19.60 8.27 -2.22
C ASP A 195 -19.76 9.72 -2.71
N ILE A 196 -18.87 10.61 -2.25
CA ILE A 196 -18.78 12.02 -2.62
C ILE A 196 -17.33 12.35 -2.98
N VAL A 197 -17.09 13.46 -3.67
CA VAL A 197 -15.72 13.91 -3.94
C VAL A 197 -15.12 14.58 -2.71
N ASP A 198 -14.03 14.02 -2.20
CA ASP A 198 -13.29 14.50 -1.03
C ASP A 198 -11.75 14.52 -1.23
N SER A 199 -10.99 14.63 -0.14
CA SER A 199 -9.53 14.70 -0.17
C SER A 199 -8.80 13.40 -0.53
N PHE A 200 -9.52 12.28 -0.61
CA PHE A 200 -9.01 10.96 -1.00
C PHE A 200 -9.25 10.66 -2.49
N ASP A 201 -9.88 11.58 -3.21
CA ASP A 201 -10.09 11.50 -4.65
C ASP A 201 -9.08 12.34 -5.44
N LEU A 202 -8.82 11.92 -6.68
CA LEU A 202 -7.94 12.63 -7.59
C LEU A 202 -8.68 12.99 -8.87
N LEU A 203 -8.85 14.30 -9.12
CA LEU A 203 -9.37 14.81 -10.39
C LEU A 203 -8.51 14.35 -11.56
N LYS A 204 -9.17 14.00 -12.67
CA LYS A 204 -8.50 13.57 -13.91
C LYS A 204 -7.86 14.77 -14.59
N ILE A 205 -6.57 14.64 -14.87
CA ILE A 205 -5.89 15.46 -15.86
C ILE A 205 -5.95 14.69 -17.19
N GLU A 206 -6.44 15.34 -18.23
CA GLU A 206 -6.60 14.71 -19.53
C GLU A 206 -5.28 14.67 -20.31
N ASN A 207 -5.00 13.53 -20.92
CA ASN A 207 -4.00 13.38 -21.98
C ASN A 207 -4.47 14.07 -23.25
N LEU A 208 -3.56 14.27 -24.21
CA LEU A 208 -3.91 14.82 -25.53
C LEU A 208 -4.79 13.83 -26.33
N ASP A 209 -4.52 12.53 -26.20
CA ASP A 209 -5.20 11.46 -26.92
C ASP A 209 -6.16 10.67 -26.00
N GLU A 210 -6.08 9.34 -25.92
CA GLU A 210 -7.01 8.51 -25.18
C GLU A 210 -7.09 8.87 -23.70
N ASN A 211 -8.32 8.98 -23.21
CA ASN A 211 -8.62 9.28 -21.82
C ASN A 211 -9.74 8.40 -21.29
N ILE A 212 -9.57 7.87 -20.08
CA ILE A 212 -10.63 7.21 -19.31
C ILE A 212 -10.70 7.80 -17.89
N SER A 213 -11.91 8.00 -17.38
CA SER A 213 -12.12 8.55 -16.03
C SER A 213 -13.39 8.03 -15.38
N ILE A 214 -13.43 8.13 -14.05
CA ILE A 214 -14.61 7.82 -13.24
C ILE A 214 -15.49 9.07 -13.20
N ILE A 215 -16.80 8.91 -13.40
CA ILE A 215 -17.77 10.00 -13.29
C ILE A 215 -18.36 10.01 -11.88
N ASN A 216 -18.13 11.08 -11.13
CA ASN A 216 -18.86 11.37 -9.89
C ASN A 216 -19.48 12.77 -10.01
N ASN A 217 -20.79 12.82 -10.26
CA ASN A 217 -21.53 14.04 -10.58
C ASN A 217 -20.89 14.82 -11.75
N SER A 218 -20.49 16.08 -11.52
CA SER A 218 -19.81 16.91 -12.52
C SER A 218 -18.30 16.64 -12.62
N ASN A 219 -17.74 15.82 -11.73
CA ASN A 219 -16.30 15.58 -11.68
C ASN A 219 -15.90 14.39 -12.54
N ARG A 220 -14.65 14.42 -12.99
CA ARG A 220 -13.95 13.32 -13.64
C ARG A 220 -12.74 12.96 -12.78
N LEU A 221 -12.64 11.71 -12.36
CA LEU A 221 -11.61 11.27 -11.42
C LEU A 221 -10.67 10.25 -12.08
N ALA A 222 -9.39 10.37 -11.80
CA ALA A 222 -8.38 9.35 -12.07
C ALA A 222 -8.33 8.31 -10.93
N ILE A 223 -8.58 8.75 -9.70
CA ILE A 223 -8.71 7.90 -8.52
C ILE A 223 -9.96 8.31 -7.76
N GLU A 224 -10.84 7.35 -7.46
CA GLU A 224 -11.96 7.54 -6.54
C GLU A 224 -11.77 6.63 -5.31
N SER A 225 -11.99 7.14 -4.11
CA SER A 225 -12.05 6.34 -2.88
C SER A 225 -13.48 6.39 -2.34
N ARG A 226 -14.15 5.25 -2.28
CA ARG A 226 -15.59 5.18 -2.01
C ARG A 226 -15.97 4.06 -1.06
N SER A 227 -17.24 4.04 -0.65
CA SER A 227 -17.78 2.95 0.17
C SER A 227 -17.77 1.61 -0.58
N ASN A 228 -17.78 0.50 0.17
CA ASN A 228 -17.89 -0.83 -0.42
C ASN A 228 -19.15 -0.96 -1.30
N PRO A 229 -19.06 -1.52 -2.51
CA PRO A 229 -20.20 -1.63 -3.40
C PRO A 229 -21.23 -2.61 -2.84
N THR A 230 -22.49 -2.40 -3.23
CA THR A 230 -23.61 -3.29 -2.96
C THR A 230 -24.25 -3.78 -4.27
N ASP A 231 -25.12 -4.79 -4.19
CA ASP A 231 -25.86 -5.30 -5.34
C ASP A 231 -26.60 -4.17 -6.08
N GLY A 232 -26.39 -4.06 -7.40
CA GLY A 232 -26.93 -3.00 -8.24
C GLY A 232 -26.13 -1.70 -8.24
N THR A 233 -24.98 -1.62 -7.56
CA THR A 233 -24.10 -0.44 -7.64
C THR A 233 -23.59 -0.28 -9.07
N ILE A 234 -23.69 0.94 -9.59
CA ILE A 234 -23.20 1.33 -10.92
C ILE A 234 -22.21 2.47 -10.77
N ILE A 235 -21.01 2.30 -11.31
CA ILE A 235 -19.99 3.35 -11.37
C ILE A 235 -19.82 3.77 -12.83
N PRO A 236 -20.35 4.94 -13.23
CA PRO A 236 -20.25 5.40 -14.60
C PRO A 236 -18.81 5.82 -14.94
N LEU A 237 -18.37 5.50 -16.16
CA LEU A 237 -17.07 5.89 -16.68
C LEU A 237 -17.23 6.85 -17.86
N GLU A 238 -16.24 7.71 -18.07
CA GLU A 238 -16.13 8.53 -19.27
C GLU A 238 -14.91 8.11 -20.09
N ILE A 239 -15.08 7.92 -21.40
CA ILE A 239 -14.00 7.82 -22.37
C ILE A 239 -13.93 9.06 -23.26
N LYS A 240 -12.74 9.47 -23.68
CA LYS A 240 -12.52 10.57 -24.63
C LYS A 240 -11.39 10.26 -25.60
N ARG A 241 -11.56 10.75 -26.84
CA ARG A 241 -10.52 10.77 -27.90
C ARG A 241 -9.91 9.39 -28.23
N PHE A 242 -10.72 8.34 -28.13
CA PHE A 242 -10.38 7.04 -28.71
C PHE A 242 -10.46 7.12 -30.24
N ASN A 243 -9.48 6.51 -30.92
CA ASN A 243 -9.39 6.44 -32.38
C ASN A 243 -9.75 5.04 -32.89
N ASP A 244 -9.78 4.88 -34.22
CA ASP A 244 -9.97 3.59 -34.87
C ASP A 244 -8.91 2.60 -34.40
N GLY A 245 -9.34 1.44 -33.87
CA GLY A 245 -8.39 0.43 -33.41
C GLY A 245 -8.94 -0.55 -32.40
N ASN A 246 -8.02 -1.44 -31.97
CA ASN A 246 -8.27 -2.39 -30.90
C ASN A 246 -7.52 -1.96 -29.64
N TYR A 247 -8.22 -1.95 -28.53
CA TYR A 247 -7.71 -1.59 -27.22
C TYR A 247 -7.96 -2.72 -26.22
N ASP A 248 -6.98 -2.96 -25.37
CA ASP A 248 -7.08 -3.92 -24.27
C ASP A 248 -7.30 -3.20 -22.95
N PHE A 249 -8.43 -3.48 -22.33
CA PHE A 249 -8.75 -2.98 -21.00
C PHE A 249 -8.31 -4.04 -19.99
N LYS A 250 -7.24 -3.76 -19.27
CA LYS A 250 -6.68 -4.66 -18.27
C LYS A 250 -7.15 -4.24 -16.89
N THR A 251 -7.88 -5.13 -16.23
CA THR A 251 -8.48 -4.86 -14.92
C THR A 251 -7.89 -5.76 -13.84
N ARG A 252 -7.81 -5.22 -12.62
CA ARG A 252 -7.49 -5.99 -11.41
C ARG A 252 -8.44 -5.60 -10.31
N LEU A 253 -9.20 -6.57 -9.81
CA LEU A 253 -10.11 -6.41 -8.69
C LEU A 253 -9.59 -7.16 -7.48
N SER A 254 -9.70 -6.58 -6.30
CA SER A 254 -9.45 -7.28 -5.02
C SER A 254 -10.30 -6.68 -3.91
N GLY A 255 -10.59 -7.47 -2.88
CA GLY A 255 -11.31 -7.02 -1.68
C GLY A 255 -12.82 -6.77 -1.84
N VAL A 256 -13.39 -7.02 -3.01
CA VAL A 256 -14.85 -7.01 -3.22
C VAL A 256 -15.36 -8.45 -3.09
N ASN A 257 -16.09 -8.74 -2.01
CA ASN A 257 -16.58 -10.07 -1.69
C ASN A 257 -18.07 -10.22 -2.04
N ASN A 258 -18.48 -11.44 -2.42
CA ASN A 258 -19.88 -11.84 -2.66
C ASN A 258 -20.63 -11.07 -3.78
N LEU A 259 -19.90 -10.33 -4.62
CA LEU A 259 -20.44 -9.66 -5.80
C LEU A 259 -19.65 -10.09 -7.04
N ASN A 260 -20.37 -10.34 -8.13
CA ASN A 260 -19.82 -10.30 -9.47
C ASN A 260 -19.64 -8.85 -9.90
N THR A 261 -18.47 -8.54 -10.45
CA THR A 261 -18.15 -7.23 -11.01
C THR A 261 -18.00 -7.33 -12.51
N TYR A 262 -18.57 -6.38 -13.25
CA TYR A 262 -18.53 -6.35 -14.70
C TYR A 262 -18.13 -4.98 -15.23
N LEU A 263 -17.40 -4.96 -16.34
CA LEU A 263 -17.40 -3.81 -17.25
C LEU A 263 -18.59 -3.96 -18.19
N TYR A 264 -19.57 -3.08 -18.08
CA TYR A 264 -20.69 -3.01 -19.00
C TYR A 264 -20.33 -2.14 -20.21
N ASP A 265 -20.52 -2.66 -21.42
CA ASP A 265 -20.35 -1.95 -22.70
C ASP A 265 -21.73 -1.63 -23.30
N ALA A 266 -22.11 -0.35 -23.26
CA ALA A 266 -23.38 0.13 -23.79
C ALA A 266 -23.48 0.06 -25.33
N HIS A 267 -22.35 -0.02 -26.04
CA HIS A 267 -22.36 -0.18 -27.50
C HIS A 267 -22.86 -1.57 -27.91
N THR A 268 -22.35 -2.60 -27.24
CA THR A 268 -22.64 -4.01 -27.54
C THR A 268 -23.73 -4.59 -26.65
N ASN A 269 -24.11 -3.87 -25.58
CA ASN A 269 -25.01 -4.31 -24.52
C ASN A 269 -24.52 -5.60 -23.84
N GLN A 270 -23.21 -5.69 -23.60
CA GLN A 270 -22.55 -6.85 -22.99
C GLN A 270 -21.96 -6.51 -21.62
N TYR A 271 -21.96 -7.52 -20.74
CA TYR A 271 -21.30 -7.49 -19.44
C TYR A 271 -20.03 -8.33 -19.52
N HIS A 272 -18.87 -7.70 -19.39
CA HIS A 272 -17.58 -8.39 -19.36
C HIS A 272 -17.18 -8.61 -17.90
N LEU A 273 -17.13 -9.87 -17.47
CA LEU A 273 -16.77 -10.23 -16.09
C LEU A 273 -15.36 -9.73 -15.76
N ILE A 274 -15.22 -9.06 -14.62
CA ILE A 274 -13.94 -8.71 -14.00
C ILE A 274 -13.74 -9.69 -12.84
N ALA A 275 -12.87 -10.68 -13.03
CA ALA A 275 -12.63 -11.69 -12.02
C ALA A 275 -11.84 -11.14 -10.83
N ALA A 276 -12.23 -11.52 -9.61
CA ALA A 276 -11.55 -11.14 -8.39
C ALA A 276 -10.16 -11.81 -8.28
N ASP A 277 -9.20 -11.06 -7.73
CA ASP A 277 -7.84 -11.47 -7.39
C ASP A 277 -6.99 -12.00 -8.57
N VAL A 278 -7.41 -11.71 -9.80
CA VAL A 278 -6.67 -12.02 -11.04
C VAL A 278 -6.71 -10.84 -12.00
N MET A 279 -5.73 -10.76 -12.90
CA MET A 279 -5.77 -9.82 -14.02
C MET A 279 -6.78 -10.31 -15.06
N THR A 280 -7.72 -9.47 -15.45
CA THR A 280 -8.63 -9.73 -16.56
C THR A 280 -8.31 -8.80 -17.72
N THR A 281 -8.33 -9.30 -18.96
CA THR A 281 -8.14 -8.48 -20.17
C THR A 281 -9.40 -8.55 -21.02
N ILE A 282 -9.94 -7.38 -21.37
CA ILE A 282 -11.13 -7.22 -22.21
C ILE A 282 -10.70 -6.46 -23.46
N SER A 283 -10.67 -7.14 -24.61
CA SER A 283 -10.29 -6.55 -25.89
C SER A 283 -11.51 -5.96 -26.59
N LEU A 284 -11.43 -4.68 -26.92
CA LEU A 284 -12.54 -3.89 -27.46
C LEU A 284 -12.11 -3.20 -28.76
N ASN A 285 -13.03 -3.14 -29.73
CA ASN A 285 -12.83 -2.41 -30.98
C ASN A 285 -13.53 -1.04 -30.94
N PHE A 286 -12.89 -0.07 -31.59
CA PHE A 286 -13.35 1.30 -31.76
C PHE A 286 -13.33 1.65 -33.24
N ASP A 287 -14.39 2.32 -33.69
CA ASP A 287 -14.59 2.79 -35.05
C ASP A 287 -15.27 4.18 -34.98
N ILE A 288 -14.50 5.23 -35.24
CA ILE A 288 -14.95 6.62 -35.16
C ILE A 288 -16.09 6.93 -36.13
N THR A 289 -16.30 6.10 -37.14
CA THR A 289 -17.42 6.22 -38.09
C THR A 289 -18.73 5.66 -37.51
N VAL A 290 -18.66 4.88 -36.42
CA VAL A 290 -19.80 4.35 -35.67
C VAL A 290 -19.94 5.09 -34.34
N PRO A 291 -20.86 6.08 -34.22
CA PRO A 291 -20.90 7.01 -33.08
C PRO A 291 -20.97 6.34 -31.71
N SER A 292 -21.69 5.22 -31.57
CA SER A 292 -21.83 4.48 -30.31
C SER A 292 -20.54 3.82 -29.81
N THR A 293 -19.51 3.67 -30.65
CA THR A 293 -18.22 3.11 -30.20
C THR A 293 -17.38 4.14 -29.45
N VAL A 294 -17.63 5.43 -29.68
CA VAL A 294 -16.87 6.58 -29.14
C VAL A 294 -17.73 7.52 -28.30
N THR A 295 -18.97 7.15 -27.96
CA THR A 295 -19.81 7.89 -27.01
C THR A 295 -19.12 7.96 -25.65
N LEU A 296 -19.16 9.15 -25.04
CA LEU A 296 -18.43 9.44 -23.80
C LEU A 296 -18.78 8.46 -22.67
N ASP A 297 -20.05 8.08 -22.57
CA ASP A 297 -20.65 7.24 -21.54
C ASP A 297 -20.77 5.76 -21.96
N ARG A 298 -19.92 5.29 -22.88
CA ARG A 298 -19.98 3.90 -23.39
C ARG A 298 -19.85 2.86 -22.28
N PHE A 299 -19.09 3.13 -21.22
CA PHE A 299 -18.75 2.12 -20.22
C PHE A 299 -19.24 2.46 -18.81
N SER A 300 -19.52 1.42 -18.02
CA SER A 300 -19.78 1.52 -16.57
C SER A 300 -19.29 0.27 -15.86
N ILE A 301 -18.90 0.39 -14.60
CA ILE A 301 -18.66 -0.78 -13.73
C ILE A 301 -19.97 -1.15 -13.04
N TYR A 302 -20.38 -2.41 -13.15
CA TYR A 302 -21.60 -2.94 -12.58
C TYR A 302 -21.30 -4.01 -11.52
N PHE A 303 -21.92 -3.90 -10.35
CA PHE A 303 -21.80 -4.88 -9.27
C PHE A 303 -23.14 -5.58 -9.06
N SER A 304 -23.11 -6.91 -8.98
CA SER A 304 -24.31 -7.70 -8.70
C SER A 304 -24.02 -8.90 -7.83
N ASN A 305 -25.00 -9.38 -7.08
CA ASN A 305 -24.85 -10.60 -6.29
C ASN A 305 -24.43 -11.80 -7.15
N VAL A 306 -23.57 -12.65 -6.58
CA VAL A 306 -23.25 -13.95 -7.19
C VAL A 306 -24.53 -14.80 -7.21
N THR A 307 -25.13 -14.97 -8.39
CA THR A 307 -26.26 -15.90 -8.56
C THR A 307 -25.71 -17.29 -8.84
N LEU A 308 -26.28 -18.32 -8.21
CA LEU A 308 -25.82 -19.71 -8.28
C LEU A 308 -25.83 -20.35 -9.70
N SER A 309 -26.26 -19.64 -10.76
CA SER A 309 -26.63 -20.27 -12.03
C SER A 309 -25.51 -20.44 -13.05
N GLU A 310 -24.37 -19.77 -12.95
CA GLU A 310 -23.38 -19.76 -14.06
C GLU A 310 -22.09 -20.57 -13.80
N LEU A 311 -21.82 -20.99 -12.56
CA LEU A 311 -20.62 -21.77 -12.23
C LEU A 311 -20.84 -23.29 -12.16
N ASP A 312 -22.09 -23.76 -12.03
CA ASP A 312 -22.37 -25.19 -11.82
C ASP A 312 -22.75 -25.97 -13.10
N VAL A 313 -23.04 -25.30 -14.22
CA VAL A 313 -23.43 -26.01 -15.46
C VAL A 313 -22.21 -26.56 -16.21
N VAL A 314 -21.03 -25.93 -16.09
CA VAL A 314 -19.82 -26.39 -16.79
C VAL A 314 -19.07 -27.49 -16.02
N ARG A 315 -19.18 -27.53 -14.68
CA ARG A 315 -18.53 -28.58 -13.86
C ARG A 315 -19.31 -29.90 -13.81
N LEU A 316 -20.62 -29.90 -14.00
CA LEU A 316 -21.40 -31.14 -13.98
C LEU A 316 -21.23 -31.99 -15.25
N ILE A 317 -20.98 -31.38 -16.41
CA ILE A 317 -20.88 -32.09 -17.70
C ILE A 317 -19.52 -32.82 -17.83
N LEU A 318 -18.45 -32.28 -17.25
CA LEU A 318 -17.12 -32.91 -17.29
C LEU A 318 -16.96 -34.10 -16.33
N LEU A 319 -17.74 -34.17 -15.25
CA LEU A 319 -17.69 -35.30 -14.31
C LEU A 319 -18.54 -36.52 -14.72
N GLN A 320 -19.48 -36.38 -15.65
CA GLN A 320 -20.29 -37.51 -16.13
C GLN A 320 -19.67 -38.30 -17.30
N CYS A 321 -18.65 -37.78 -17.98
CA CYS A 321 -18.05 -38.46 -19.14
C CYS A 321 -16.89 -39.43 -18.82
N ILE A 322 -16.51 -39.61 -17.54
CA ILE A 322 -15.36 -40.46 -17.13
C ILE A 322 -15.80 -41.81 -16.52
N ARG A 323 -17.08 -42.20 -16.64
CA ARG A 323 -17.54 -43.48 -16.05
C ARG A 323 -18.46 -44.32 -16.93
N ILE A 324 -18.08 -44.58 -18.19
CA ILE A 324 -18.53 -45.80 -18.90
C ILE A 324 -17.41 -46.31 -19.84
N ARG A 325 -16.56 -47.20 -19.32
CA ARG A 325 -16.17 -48.51 -19.89
C ARG A 325 -15.19 -49.20 -18.96
#